data_AF-A0A1F6F3R9-F1
#
_entry.id   AF-A0A1F6F3R9-F1
#
_cell.length_a   1.000
_cell.length_b   1.000
_cell.length_c   1.000
_cell.angle_alpha   90.00
_cell.angle_beta   90.00
_cell.angle_gamma   90.00
#
_symmetry.space_group_name_H-M   'P 1'
#
loop_
_entity.id
_entity.type
_entity.pdbx_description
1 polymer ?
#
loop_
_entity_poly.entity_id
_entity_poly.type
_entity_poly.pdbx_seq_one_letter_code
_entity_poly.pdbx_strand_id
1 'polypeptide(L)'
;MTTVNVRIEEKTKKAASKALRNIGLDLSAGIKIFLHQVVTEKGLPFKPTKRSPKEIRARWDAQVAEALRSGRGYDNVEELIRDLEKGAK
;
A
#
# COMPACT_ATOMS: atom_id res chain seq x y z
N MET A 1 23.06 12.72 -9.25
CA MET A 1 21.60 12.89 -9.32
C MET A 1 21.16 12.69 -10.75
N THR A 2 20.03 12.02 -10.96
CA THR A 2 19.47 11.78 -12.30
C THR A 2 18.06 12.37 -12.34
N THR A 3 17.73 13.05 -13.43
CA THR A 3 16.43 13.69 -13.65
C THR A 3 15.48 12.77 -14.41
N VAL A 4 14.19 12.84 -14.05
CA VAL A 4 13.11 12.12 -14.74
C VAL A 4 12.16 13.16 -15.32
N ASN A 5 11.97 13.14 -16.64
CA ASN A 5 11.03 14.00 -17.34
C ASN A 5 9.82 13.16 -17.78
N VAL A 6 8.62 13.53 -17.32
CA VAL A 6 7.37 12.82 -17.66
C VAL A 6 6.36 13.80 -18.20
N ARG A 7 5.75 13.48 -19.36
CA ARG A 7 4.66 14.26 -19.93
C ARG A 7 3.33 13.77 -19.34
N ILE A 8 2.58 14.67 -18.71
CA ILE A 8 1.26 14.38 -18.14
C ILE A 8 0.30 15.53 -18.43
N GLU A 9 -1.00 15.25 -18.40
CA GLU A 9 -2.00 16.32 -18.50
C GLU A 9 -1.96 17.28 -17.31
N GLU A 10 -2.18 18.56 -17.57
CA GLU A 10 -2.12 19.61 -16.53
C GLU A 10 -3.13 19.36 -15.40
N LYS A 11 -4.35 18.94 -15.75
CA LYS A 11 -5.40 18.61 -14.78
C LYS A 11 -4.95 17.52 -13.81
N THR A 12 -4.28 16.49 -14.32
CA THR A 12 -3.76 15.36 -13.53
C THR A 12 -2.61 15.82 -12.63
N LYS A 13 -1.70 16.65 -13.15
CA LYS A 13 -0.60 17.24 -12.36
C LYS A 13 -1.13 18.02 -11.16
N LYS A 14 -2.13 18.89 -11.39
CA LYS A 14 -2.75 19.72 -10.37
C LYS A 14 -3.47 18.87 -9.32
N ALA A 15 -4.26 17.89 -9.76
CA ALA A 15 -4.97 16.97 -8.86
C ALA A 15 -4.00 16.16 -7.97
N ALA A 16 -2.96 15.55 -8.57
CA ALA A 16 -1.97 14.77 -7.83
C ALA A 16 -1.18 15.64 -6.83
N SER A 17 -0.78 16.84 -7.24
CA SER A 17 -0.06 17.77 -6.35
C SER A 17 -0.91 18.21 -5.16
N LYS A 18 -2.21 18.44 -5.36
CA LYS A 18 -3.14 18.77 -4.28
C LYS A 18 -3.32 17.60 -3.31
N ALA A 19 -3.51 16.39 -3.84
CA ALA A 19 -3.66 15.18 -3.03
C ALA A 19 -2.42 14.91 -2.16
N LEU A 20 -1.21 15.03 -2.72
CA LEU A 20 0.04 14.83 -1.99
C LEU A 20 0.29 15.94 -0.95
N ARG A 21 -0.03 17.19 -1.28
CA ARG A 21 0.10 18.31 -0.33
C ARG A 21 -0.78 18.14 0.90
N ASN A 22 -1.97 17.56 0.76
CA ASN A 22 -2.87 17.30 1.90
C ASN A 22 -2.26 16.36 2.94
N ILE A 23 -1.25 15.55 2.56
CA ILE A 23 -0.52 14.65 3.45
C ILE A 23 0.92 15.13 3.72
N GLY A 24 1.23 16.40 3.40
CA GLY A 24 2.54 17.00 3.66
C GLY A 24 3.65 16.65 2.67
N LEU A 25 3.30 16.11 1.49
CA LEU A 25 4.27 15.72 0.46
C LEU A 25 4.22 16.63 -0.77
N ASP A 26 5.38 16.93 -1.35
CA ASP A 26 5.47 17.50 -2.69
C ASP A 26 5.43 16.42 -3.78
N LEU A 27 5.19 16.83 -5.03
CA LEU A 27 5.07 15.90 -6.14
C LEU A 27 6.34 15.06 -6.35
N SER A 28 7.52 15.64 -6.16
CA SER A 28 8.81 14.98 -6.33
C SER A 28 9.04 13.94 -5.23
N ALA A 29 8.67 14.25 -3.98
CA ALA A 29 8.68 13.26 -2.90
C ALA A 29 7.78 12.07 -3.22
N GLY A 30 6.55 12.31 -3.70
CA GLY A 30 5.63 11.25 -4.11
C GLY A 30 6.20 10.34 -5.21
N ILE A 31 6.80 10.92 -6.25
CA ILE A 31 7.43 10.14 -7.34
C ILE A 31 8.63 9.33 -6.82
N LYS A 32 9.46 9.91 -5.94
CA LYS A 32 10.60 9.19 -5.34
C LYS A 32 10.15 7.97 -4.53
N ILE A 33 9.12 8.12 -3.71
CA ILE A 33 8.55 7.01 -2.91
C ILE A 33 8.02 5.92 -3.84
N PHE A 34 7.27 6.29 -4.88
CA PHE A 34 6.76 5.34 -5.87
C PHE A 34 7.88 4.52 -6.52
N LEU A 35 8.94 5.18 -6.99
CA LEU A 35 10.07 4.50 -7.63
C LEU A 35 10.85 3.62 -6.66
N HIS A 36 11.05 4.07 -5.41
CA HIS A 36 11.67 3.26 -4.37
C HIS A 36 10.87 1.96 -4.16
N GLN A 37 9.55 2.09 -4.11
CA GLN A 37 8.68 0.95 -3.89
C GLN A 37 8.70 -0.06 -5.04
N VAL A 38 8.79 0.42 -6.29
CA VAL A 38 9.02 -0.45 -7.46
C VAL A 38 10.32 -1.25 -7.33
N VAL A 39 11.40 -0.63 -6.83
CA VAL A 39 12.69 -1.29 -6.65
C VAL A 39 12.65 -2.35 -5.53
N THR A 40 11.96 -2.04 -4.43
CA THR A 40 11.80 -2.92 -3.27
C THR A 40 10.95 -4.15 -3.59
N GLU A 41 9.76 -3.93 -4.18
CA GLU A 41 8.80 -5.01 -4.44
C GLU A 41 9.07 -5.75 -5.76
N LYS A 42 10.04 -5.28 -6.56
CA LYS A 42 10.33 -5.81 -7.91
C LYS A 42 9.08 -5.89 -8.80
N GLY A 43 8.20 -4.90 -8.66
CA GLY A 43 6.89 -4.90 -9.29
C GLY A 43 6.17 -3.57 -9.15
N LEU A 44 4.90 -3.53 -9.53
CA LEU A 44 4.07 -2.34 -9.31
C LEU A 44 3.64 -2.29 -7.84
N PRO A 45 3.79 -1.14 -7.16
CA PRO A 45 3.43 -0.98 -5.74
C PRO A 45 1.92 -0.90 -5.50
N PHE A 46 1.13 -1.16 -6.55
CA PHE A 46 -0.30 -1.37 -6.47
C PHE A 46 -0.70 -2.40 -7.52
N LYS A 47 -1.78 -3.15 -7.26
CA LYS A 47 -2.31 -4.13 -8.21
C LYS A 47 -3.24 -3.43 -9.20
N PRO A 48 -2.87 -3.28 -10.48
CA PRO A 48 -3.76 -2.69 -11.47
C PRO A 48 -5.03 -3.54 -11.58
N THR A 49 -6.18 -2.89 -11.48
CA THR A 49 -7.49 -3.55 -11.50
C THR A 49 -8.50 -2.64 -12.17
N LYS A 50 -9.50 -3.23 -12.82
CA LYS A 50 -10.66 -2.50 -13.38
C LYS A 50 -11.76 -2.26 -12.34
N ARG A 51 -11.56 -2.72 -11.10
CA ARG A 51 -12.52 -2.56 -10.00
C ARG A 51 -12.67 -1.09 -9.64
N SER A 52 -13.89 -0.70 -9.33
CA SER A 52 -14.20 0.64 -8.84
C SER A 52 -13.51 0.92 -7.50
N PRO A 53 -13.27 2.19 -7.14
CA PRO A 53 -12.73 2.55 -5.82
C PRO A 53 -13.53 1.95 -4.66
N LYS A 54 -14.85 1.81 -4.80
CA LYS A 54 -15.74 1.22 -3.81
C LYS A 54 -15.43 -0.27 -3.59
N GLU A 55 -15.24 -1.02 -4.68
CA GLU A 55 -14.88 -2.44 -4.62
C GLU A 55 -13.47 -2.66 -4.05
N ILE A 56 -12.52 -1.79 -4.36
CA ILE A 56 -11.17 -1.84 -3.78
C ILE A 56 -11.26 -1.64 -2.26
N ARG A 57 -12.00 -0.62 -1.83
CA ARG A 57 -12.15 -0.30 -0.40
C ARG A 57 -12.89 -1.40 0.36
N ALA A 58 -13.98 -1.93 -0.19
CA ALA A 58 -14.70 -3.06 0.41
C ALA A 58 -13.79 -4.29 0.61
N ARG A 59 -12.87 -4.56 -0.34
CA ARG A 59 -11.88 -5.63 -0.16
C ARG A 59 -10.88 -5.33 0.95
N TRP A 60 -10.42 -4.09 1.09
CA TRP A 60 -9.54 -3.70 2.19
C TRP A 60 -10.25 -3.80 3.53
N ASP A 61 -11.47 -3.28 3.64
CA ASP A 61 -12.29 -3.35 4.84
C ASP A 61 -12.57 -4.81 5.24
N ALA A 62 -12.84 -5.69 4.26
CA ALA A 62 -13.02 -7.13 4.50
C ALA A 62 -11.73 -7.79 5.00
N GLN A 63 -10.55 -7.46 4.44
CA GLN A 63 -9.27 -7.99 4.92
C GLN A 63 -8.93 -7.49 6.33
N VAL A 64 -9.23 -6.23 6.64
CA VAL A 64 -9.06 -5.68 8.00
C VAL A 64 -10.01 -6.36 8.97
N ALA A 65 -11.28 -6.53 8.62
CA ALA A 65 -12.27 -7.21 9.45
C ALA A 65 -11.91 -8.69 9.66
N GLU A 66 -11.40 -9.36 8.62
CA GLU A 66 -10.86 -10.71 8.74
C GLU A 66 -9.66 -10.72 9.68
N ALA A 67 -8.67 -9.85 9.51
CA ALA A 67 -7.50 -9.76 10.39
C ALA A 67 -7.87 -9.44 11.85
N LEU A 68 -8.90 -8.63 12.09
CA LEU A 68 -9.42 -8.36 13.43
C LEU A 68 -10.16 -9.56 14.03
N ARG A 69 -10.81 -10.38 13.20
CA ARG A 69 -11.51 -11.60 13.62
C ARG A 69 -10.58 -12.80 13.78
N SER A 70 -9.57 -12.90 12.92
CA SER A 70 -8.60 -14.00 12.81
C SER A 70 -7.31 -13.71 13.55
N GLY A 71 -7.12 -12.46 14.00
CA GLY A 71 -6.06 -12.06 14.91
C GLY A 71 -6.20 -12.84 16.19
N ARG A 72 -5.55 -14.00 16.23
CA ARG A 72 -5.44 -14.81 17.45
C ARG A 72 -4.65 -13.99 18.44
N GLY A 73 -5.33 -13.57 19.51
CA GLY A 73 -4.65 -13.13 20.72
C GLY A 73 -4.04 -14.37 21.36
N TYR A 74 -2.79 -14.26 21.80
CA TYR A 74 -2.13 -15.30 22.56
C TYR A 74 -1.93 -14.78 23.98
N ASP A 75 -2.32 -15.58 24.97
CA ASP A 75 -2.19 -15.17 26.37
C ASP A 75 -0.71 -15.16 26.83
N ASN A 76 0.17 -15.86 26.11
CA ASN A 76 1.60 -15.91 26.36
C ASN A 76 2.42 -16.22 25.09
N VAL A 77 3.73 -15.98 25.17
CA VAL A 77 4.68 -16.14 24.06
C VAL A 77 4.81 -17.61 23.61
N GLU A 78 4.65 -18.57 24.52
CA GLU A 78 4.77 -20.00 24.18
C GLU A 78 3.62 -20.47 23.28
N GLU A 79 2.40 -19.98 23.51
CA GLU A 79 1.24 -20.29 22.69
C GLU A 79 1.40 -19.73 21.25
N LEU A 80 1.94 -18.51 21.14
CA LEU A 80 2.27 -17.88 19.85
C LEU A 80 3.28 -18.72 19.06
N ILE A 81 4.39 -19.12 19.69
CA ILE A 81 5.46 -19.89 19.02
C ILE A 81 4.92 -21.23 18.52
N ARG A 82 4.12 -21.92 19.33
CA ARG A 82 3.54 -23.23 18.97
C ARG A 82 2.55 -23.15 17.80
N ASP A 83 1.81 -22.05 17.65
CA ASP A 83 0.91 -21.86 16.49
C ASP A 83 1.69 -21.55 15.21
N LEU A 84 2.73 -20.72 15.30
CA LEU A 84 3.62 -20.41 14.17
C LEU A 84 4.34 -21.65 13.64
N GLU A 85 4.79 -22.54 14.52
CA GLU A 85 5.43 -23.81 14.13
C GLU A 85 4.45 -24.77 13.44
N LYS A 86 3.15 -24.71 13.78
CA LYS A 86 2.11 -25.54 13.12
C LYS A 86 1.68 -24.98 11.76
N GLY A 87 1.70 -23.66 11.59
CA GLY A 87 1.34 -22.99 10.34
C GLY A 87 2.44 -23.00 9.27
N ALA A 88 3.68 -23.34 9.62
CA ALA A 88 4.83 -23.36 8.72
C ALA A 88 5.00 -24.66 7.91
N LYS A 89 3.92 -25.43 7.69
CA LYS A 89 3.94 -26.71 6.98
C LYS A 89 3.26 -26.65 5.61
#